data_AF-A0A975T234-F1
#
_entry.id   AF-A0A975T234-F1
#
_cell.length_a   1.000
_cell.length_b   1.000
_cell.length_c   1.000
_cell.angle_alpha   90.00
_cell.angle_beta   90.00
_cell.angle_gamma   90.00
#
_symmetry.space_group_name_H-M   'P 1'
#
loop_
_entity.id
_entity.type
_entity.pdbx_description
1 polymer ?
#
loop_
_entity_poly.entity_id
_entity_poly.type
_entity_poly.pdbx_seq_one_letter_code
_entity_poly.pdbx_strand_id
1 'polypeptide(L)'
;MMEVELPEDATVPTLTRSFAACVASVTETPIAEVPQPRADLPGAISHWRSWLAGRGAGLVTLGKPSSFSWPGYWLAILGRPGLSADAHDATAVLMFGTPSGVVLSPQDPSLLGRAATDLPVREGYVLCGLDPALIAPTSPLPQLSGTVAAIALAERATGDMRTVDHAQALANRGLDGDRYAAKAGTFTPTDDTTRGYDLTLIEAEVLDSLTLPEARTLGYAEARRNVVTHGLDLNALVGRRFRVGNVECLGQRLCEPCSHLERLTTKGTLRGLIHRGGLRADVLSDGVITTGDLIETID
;
A
#
# COMPACT_ATOMS: atom_id res chain seq x y z
N MET A 1 -8.93 5.50 2.38
CA MET A 1 -9.79 4.70 1.48
C MET A 1 -11.04 4.30 2.22
N MET A 2 -12.20 4.77 1.77
CA MET A 2 -13.49 4.44 2.38
C MET A 2 -14.02 3.12 1.82
N GLU A 3 -14.58 2.26 2.67
CA GLU A 3 -15.38 1.13 2.20
C GLU A 3 -16.70 1.67 1.65
N VAL A 4 -16.96 1.41 0.36
CA VAL A 4 -18.15 1.89 -0.32
C VAL A 4 -18.87 0.70 -0.94
N GLU A 5 -20.10 0.46 -0.47
CA GLU A 5 -21.00 -0.55 -1.03
C GLU A 5 -21.49 -0.13 -2.43
N LEU A 6 -22.02 -1.09 -3.19
CA LEU A 6 -22.63 -0.82 -4.47
C LEU A 6 -23.89 0.06 -4.28
N PRO A 7 -23.99 1.25 -4.92
CA PRO A 7 -25.18 2.08 -4.85
C PRO A 7 -26.46 1.35 -5.27
N GLU A 8 -27.60 1.61 -4.62
CA GLU A 8 -28.84 0.87 -4.86
C GLU A 8 -29.64 1.30 -6.10
N ASP A 9 -29.29 2.42 -6.76
CA ASP A 9 -30.07 2.98 -7.88
C ASP A 9 -30.03 2.08 -9.14
N ALA A 10 -31.00 1.18 -9.26
CA ALA A 10 -31.13 0.27 -10.39
C ALA A 10 -31.34 0.97 -11.75
N THR A 11 -31.63 2.28 -11.78
CA THR A 11 -31.74 3.04 -13.03
C THR A 11 -30.38 3.39 -13.65
N VAL A 12 -29.31 3.21 -12.89
CA VAL A 12 -27.92 3.40 -13.34
C VAL A 12 -27.26 2.03 -13.59
N PRO A 13 -26.56 1.82 -14.72
CA PRO A 13 -25.89 0.56 -14.99
C PRO A 13 -24.97 0.12 -13.84
N THR A 14 -24.99 -1.17 -13.50
CA THR A 14 -24.23 -1.73 -12.36
C THR A 14 -22.74 -1.42 -12.44
N LEU A 15 -22.14 -1.53 -13.63
CA LEU A 15 -20.74 -1.16 -13.86
C LEU A 15 -20.46 0.31 -13.54
N THR A 16 -21.35 1.22 -13.95
CA THR A 16 -21.26 2.66 -13.69
C THR A 16 -21.36 2.94 -12.19
N ARG A 17 -22.28 2.30 -11.48
CA ARG A 17 -22.42 2.42 -10.01
C ARG A 17 -21.20 1.91 -9.27
N SER A 18 -20.65 0.78 -9.70
CA SER A 18 -19.43 0.20 -9.12
C SER A 18 -18.21 1.08 -9.34
N PHE A 19 -18.08 1.67 -10.52
CA PHE A 19 -17.00 2.61 -10.80
C PHE A 19 -17.14 3.86 -9.93
N ALA A 20 -18.37 4.39 -9.77
CA ALA A 20 -18.66 5.50 -8.87
C ALA A 20 -18.26 5.17 -7.41
N ALA A 21 -18.53 3.95 -6.93
CA ALA A 21 -18.08 3.51 -5.61
C ALA A 21 -16.55 3.46 -5.48
N CYS A 22 -15.84 3.02 -6.52
CA CYS A 22 -14.37 3.07 -6.55
C CYS A 22 -13.84 4.51 -6.54
N VAL A 23 -14.47 5.43 -7.29
CA VAL A 23 -14.14 6.87 -7.27
C VAL A 23 -14.38 7.47 -5.89
N ALA A 24 -15.56 7.23 -5.29
CA ALA A 24 -15.90 7.69 -3.95
C ALA A 24 -14.86 7.22 -2.90
N SER A 25 -14.48 5.94 -2.98
CA SER A 25 -13.53 5.32 -2.07
C SER A 25 -12.13 5.94 -2.13
N VAL A 26 -11.62 6.21 -3.35
CA VAL A 26 -10.26 6.77 -3.54
C VAL A 26 -10.20 8.26 -3.29
N THR A 27 -11.27 9.01 -3.57
CA THR A 27 -11.33 10.46 -3.30
C THR A 27 -11.84 10.80 -1.90
N GLU A 28 -12.11 9.78 -1.07
CA GLU A 28 -12.74 9.91 0.26
C GLU A 28 -13.95 10.84 0.24
N THR A 29 -14.75 10.72 -0.83
CA THR A 29 -15.93 11.54 -1.07
C THR A 29 -17.18 10.70 -0.81
N PRO A 30 -18.18 11.19 -0.05
CA PRO A 30 -19.43 10.47 0.14
C PRO A 30 -20.04 10.06 -1.21
N ILE A 31 -20.50 8.81 -1.32
CA ILE A 31 -21.03 8.28 -2.60
C ILE A 31 -22.22 9.07 -3.16
N ALA A 32 -22.98 9.74 -2.29
CA ALA A 32 -24.08 10.64 -2.68
C ALA A 32 -23.60 11.90 -3.42
N GLU A 33 -22.34 12.31 -3.25
CA GLU A 33 -21.73 13.47 -3.91
C GLU A 33 -20.98 13.12 -5.22
N VAL A 34 -20.73 11.82 -5.46
CA VAL A 34 -20.10 11.35 -6.68
C VAL A 34 -21.16 11.25 -7.79
N PRO A 35 -20.95 11.85 -8.98
CA PRO A 35 -21.91 11.75 -10.08
C PRO A 35 -22.19 10.30 -10.47
N GLN A 36 -23.47 9.97 -10.65
CA GLN A 36 -23.93 8.67 -11.13
C GLN A 36 -24.78 8.87 -12.38
N PRO A 37 -24.15 9.22 -13.52
CA PRO A 37 -24.89 9.49 -14.75
C PRO A 37 -25.60 8.22 -15.23
N ARG A 38 -26.83 8.38 -15.74
CA ARG A 38 -27.59 7.30 -16.40
C ARG A 38 -27.03 7.05 -17.81
N ALA A 39 -25.77 6.61 -17.86
CA ALA A 39 -25.02 6.34 -19.07
C ALA A 39 -24.19 5.06 -18.88
N ASP A 40 -23.78 4.47 -20.01
CA ASP A 40 -22.76 3.43 -20.03
C ASP A 40 -21.40 3.97 -19.55
N LEU A 41 -20.44 3.07 -19.34
CA LEU A 41 -19.14 3.47 -18.77
C LEU A 41 -18.43 4.55 -19.61
N PRO A 42 -18.30 4.43 -20.95
CA PRO A 42 -17.69 5.49 -21.77
C PRO A 42 -18.38 6.85 -21.62
N GLY A 43 -19.70 6.89 -21.60
CA GLY A 43 -20.47 8.11 -21.34
C GLY A 43 -20.17 8.67 -19.94
N ALA A 44 -20.22 7.81 -18.92
CA ALA A 44 -19.98 8.19 -17.53
C ALA A 44 -18.57 8.72 -17.25
N ILE A 45 -17.54 8.15 -17.91
CA ILE A 45 -16.14 8.59 -17.78
C ILE A 45 -15.98 10.07 -18.12
N SER A 46 -16.68 10.57 -19.15
CA SER A 46 -16.64 11.98 -19.52
C SER A 46 -17.18 12.89 -18.40
N HIS A 47 -18.26 12.48 -17.73
CA HIS A 47 -18.81 13.20 -16.59
C HIS A 47 -17.84 13.24 -15.41
N TRP A 48 -17.22 12.12 -15.06
CA TRP A 48 -16.23 12.10 -13.97
C TRP A 48 -14.99 12.91 -14.28
N ARG A 49 -14.52 12.92 -15.53
CA ARG A 49 -13.39 13.79 -15.93
C ARG A 49 -13.70 15.26 -15.68
N SER A 50 -14.86 15.75 -16.09
CA SER A 50 -15.27 17.14 -15.85
C SER A 50 -15.45 17.42 -14.35
N TRP A 51 -16.07 16.50 -13.61
CA TRP A 51 -16.29 16.66 -12.17
C TRP A 51 -14.98 16.68 -11.37
N LEU A 52 -14.04 15.77 -11.67
CA LEU A 52 -12.72 15.73 -11.04
C LEU A 52 -11.89 16.97 -11.38
N ALA A 53 -12.00 17.49 -12.61
CA ALA A 53 -11.28 18.70 -13.00
C ALA A 53 -11.66 19.89 -12.12
N GLY A 54 -12.94 20.02 -11.76
CA GLY A 54 -13.41 21.04 -10.80
C GLY A 54 -12.91 20.84 -9.37
N ARG A 55 -12.25 19.71 -9.08
CA ARG A 55 -11.69 19.32 -7.78
C ARG A 55 -10.16 19.20 -7.82
N GLY A 56 -9.52 19.74 -8.86
CA GLY A 56 -8.05 19.72 -8.97
C GLY A 56 -7.48 18.34 -9.32
N ALA A 57 -8.28 17.40 -9.83
CA ALA A 57 -7.85 16.08 -10.22
C ALA A 57 -8.24 15.72 -11.67
N GLY A 58 -7.56 14.73 -12.25
CA GLY A 58 -7.85 14.17 -13.57
C GLY A 58 -7.98 12.66 -13.54
N LEU A 59 -8.81 12.10 -14.43
CA LEU A 59 -8.97 10.66 -14.63
C LEU A 59 -8.25 10.23 -15.90
N VAL A 60 -7.08 9.60 -15.72
CA VAL A 60 -6.14 9.23 -16.77
C VAL A 60 -6.33 7.76 -17.15
N THR A 61 -6.49 7.47 -18.44
CA THR A 61 -6.61 6.10 -18.95
C THR A 61 -5.24 5.45 -19.12
N LEU A 62 -5.12 4.19 -18.73
CA LEU A 62 -3.90 3.40 -18.85
C LEU A 62 -3.84 2.68 -20.20
N GLY A 63 -2.68 2.73 -20.87
CA GLY A 63 -2.48 2.07 -22.16
C GLY A 63 -2.27 0.55 -22.10
N LYS A 64 -1.69 0.03 -20.99
CA LYS A 64 -1.45 -1.41 -20.77
C LYS A 64 -1.83 -1.80 -19.33
N PRO A 65 -3.14 -1.84 -19.01
CA PRO A 65 -3.59 -2.01 -17.63
C PRO A 65 -3.30 -3.41 -17.04
N SER A 66 -3.19 -4.46 -17.87
CA SER A 66 -2.90 -5.82 -17.41
C SER A 66 -1.50 -6.03 -16.85
N SER A 67 -0.52 -5.22 -17.27
CA SER A 67 0.84 -5.22 -16.73
C SER A 67 1.09 -4.03 -15.79
N PHE A 68 0.06 -3.24 -15.49
CA PHE A 68 0.21 -2.03 -14.72
C PHE A 68 0.33 -2.33 -13.22
N SER A 69 1.23 -1.61 -12.56
CA SER A 69 1.38 -1.69 -11.11
C SER A 69 1.82 -0.35 -10.56
N TRP A 70 1.20 0.08 -9.46
CA TRP A 70 1.43 1.37 -8.81
C TRP A 70 1.41 1.15 -7.29
N PRO A 71 2.35 1.69 -6.50
CA PRO A 71 2.27 1.75 -5.03
C PRO A 71 1.12 2.63 -4.48
N GLY A 72 -0.04 2.64 -5.14
CA GLY A 72 -1.11 3.64 -5.02
C GLY A 72 -2.38 3.14 -5.72
N TYR A 73 -3.47 3.87 -5.55
CA TYR A 73 -4.77 3.44 -6.06
C TYR A 73 -4.91 3.63 -7.57
N TRP A 74 -5.50 2.64 -8.21
CA TRP A 74 -5.98 2.74 -9.59
C TRP A 74 -7.22 1.88 -9.76
N LEU A 75 -8.08 2.23 -10.72
CA LEU A 75 -9.33 1.53 -10.98
C LEU A 75 -9.10 0.58 -12.16
N ALA A 76 -9.57 -0.66 -12.05
CA ALA A 76 -9.56 -1.63 -13.13
C ALA A 76 -10.98 -2.03 -13.52
N ILE A 77 -11.20 -2.23 -14.81
CA ILE A 77 -12.39 -2.90 -15.33
C ILE A 77 -11.98 -4.32 -15.72
N LEU A 78 -12.56 -5.31 -15.07
CA LEU A 78 -12.36 -6.72 -15.35
C LEU A 78 -13.41 -7.19 -16.36
N GLY A 79 -13.02 -8.06 -17.29
CA GLY A 79 -13.95 -8.67 -18.25
C GLY A 79 -13.23 -9.37 -19.41
N ARG A 80 -13.90 -10.29 -20.10
CA ARG A 80 -13.33 -11.01 -21.25
C ARG A 80 -13.23 -10.08 -22.48
N PRO A 81 -12.09 -10.06 -23.20
CA PRO A 81 -12.00 -9.33 -24.47
C PRO A 81 -12.86 -10.01 -25.57
N GLY A 82 -13.61 -9.23 -26.35
CA GLY A 82 -14.15 -9.68 -27.65
C GLY A 82 -15.60 -10.18 -27.72
N LEU A 83 -16.36 -10.21 -26.61
CA LEU A 83 -17.83 -10.28 -26.66
C LEU A 83 -18.39 -8.85 -26.64
N SER A 84 -19.53 -8.61 -27.30
CA SER A 84 -20.16 -7.29 -27.32
C SER A 84 -20.28 -6.70 -25.92
N ALA A 85 -20.38 -5.37 -25.84
CA ALA A 85 -20.52 -4.56 -24.63
C ALA A 85 -21.81 -4.86 -23.83
N ASP A 86 -22.14 -6.13 -23.60
CA ASP A 86 -23.14 -6.53 -22.64
C ASP A 86 -22.53 -6.28 -21.25
N ALA A 87 -22.97 -5.18 -20.65
CA ALA A 87 -22.52 -4.66 -19.35
C ALA A 87 -22.73 -5.62 -18.15
N HIS A 88 -23.13 -6.87 -18.38
CA HIS A 88 -23.47 -7.84 -17.34
C HIS A 88 -22.27 -8.62 -16.79
N ASP A 89 -21.16 -8.71 -17.54
CA ASP A 89 -20.00 -9.55 -17.18
C ASP A 89 -18.73 -8.75 -16.80
N ALA A 90 -18.86 -7.41 -16.73
CA ALA A 90 -17.75 -6.53 -16.44
C ALA A 90 -17.81 -5.99 -15.01
N THR A 91 -16.69 -6.03 -14.30
CA THR A 91 -16.61 -5.62 -12.89
C THR A 91 -15.59 -4.50 -12.71
N ALA A 92 -16.01 -3.40 -12.07
CA ALA A 92 -15.11 -2.34 -11.64
C ALA A 92 -14.53 -2.67 -10.26
N VAL A 93 -13.21 -2.60 -10.13
CA VAL A 93 -12.49 -2.84 -8.87
C VAL A 93 -11.50 -1.71 -8.60
N LEU A 94 -11.23 -1.45 -7.33
CA LEU A 94 -10.11 -0.62 -6.90
C LEU A 94 -8.91 -1.51 -6.64
N MET A 95 -7.79 -1.16 -7.24
CA MET A 95 -6.52 -1.86 -7.19
C MET A 95 -5.50 -1.05 -6.41
N PHE A 96 -4.55 -1.72 -5.76
CA PHE A 96 -3.49 -1.07 -4.99
C PHE A 96 -2.21 -1.93 -4.93
N GLY A 97 -1.05 -1.28 -4.88
CA GLY A 97 0.23 -1.89 -4.52
C GLY A 97 1.10 -2.38 -5.69
N THR A 98 2.33 -2.81 -5.36
CA THR A 98 3.30 -3.40 -6.31
C THR A 98 3.80 -4.76 -5.81
N PRO A 99 3.37 -5.90 -6.42
CA PRO A 99 2.38 -6.03 -7.49
C PRO A 99 0.96 -5.68 -7.02
N SER A 100 0.10 -5.22 -7.93
CA SER A 100 -1.24 -4.74 -7.57
C SER A 100 -2.21 -5.88 -7.23
N GLY A 101 -3.06 -5.66 -6.24
CA GLY A 101 -4.18 -6.54 -5.89
C GLY A 101 -5.48 -5.76 -5.68
N VAL A 102 -6.60 -6.47 -5.75
CA VAL A 102 -7.95 -5.90 -5.53
C VAL A 102 -8.13 -5.55 -4.05
N VAL A 103 -8.41 -4.28 -3.76
CA VAL A 103 -8.65 -3.78 -2.40
C VAL A 103 -10.10 -3.36 -2.16
N LEU A 104 -10.86 -3.06 -3.22
CA LEU A 104 -12.30 -2.86 -3.20
C LEU A 104 -12.94 -3.50 -4.43
N SER A 105 -14.05 -4.23 -4.25
CA SER A 105 -14.83 -4.80 -5.34
C SER A 105 -16.32 -4.72 -4.99
N PRO A 106 -16.99 -3.58 -5.28
CA PRO A 106 -18.35 -3.34 -4.83
C PRO A 106 -19.38 -4.31 -5.42
N GLN A 107 -19.15 -4.81 -6.65
CA GLN A 107 -20.05 -5.75 -7.32
C GLN A 107 -19.82 -7.22 -6.92
N ASP A 108 -18.57 -7.60 -6.68
CA ASP A 108 -18.21 -8.99 -6.42
C ASP A 108 -17.12 -9.06 -5.33
N PRO A 109 -17.52 -9.20 -4.06
CA PRO A 109 -16.59 -9.28 -2.93
C PRO A 109 -15.63 -10.47 -3.01
N SER A 110 -15.90 -11.50 -3.82
CA SER A 110 -15.01 -12.67 -3.96
C SER A 110 -13.67 -12.33 -4.63
N LEU A 111 -13.60 -11.17 -5.30
CA LEU A 111 -12.40 -10.69 -5.97
C LEU A 111 -11.39 -10.04 -5.01
N LEU A 112 -11.78 -9.72 -3.77
CA LEU A 112 -10.89 -9.06 -2.79
C LEU A 112 -9.61 -9.88 -2.56
N GLY A 113 -8.46 -9.21 -2.60
CA GLY A 113 -7.13 -9.81 -2.42
C GLY A 113 -6.55 -10.50 -3.65
N ARG A 114 -7.32 -10.68 -4.74
CA ARG A 114 -6.83 -11.28 -5.99
C ARG A 114 -5.78 -10.38 -6.66
N ALA A 115 -4.69 -10.98 -7.15
CA ALA A 115 -3.62 -10.26 -7.83
C ALA A 115 -4.03 -9.83 -9.24
N ALA A 116 -3.58 -8.66 -9.69
CA ALA A 116 -3.85 -8.13 -11.03
C ALA A 116 -3.42 -9.10 -12.15
N THR A 117 -2.33 -9.85 -11.95
CA THR A 117 -1.80 -10.84 -12.90
C THR A 117 -2.74 -12.02 -13.14
N ASP A 118 -3.65 -12.29 -12.21
CA ASP A 118 -4.56 -13.43 -12.25
C ASP A 118 -5.96 -13.04 -12.72
N LEU A 119 -6.13 -11.77 -13.12
CA LEU A 119 -7.43 -11.18 -13.45
C LEU A 119 -7.46 -10.72 -14.91
N PRO A 120 -8.62 -10.85 -15.59
CA PRO A 120 -8.78 -10.39 -16.96
C PRO A 120 -8.99 -8.87 -16.99
N VAL A 121 -7.93 -8.11 -16.73
CA VAL A 121 -7.96 -6.63 -16.73
C VAL A 121 -8.12 -6.12 -18.17
N ARG A 122 -9.27 -5.49 -18.45
CA ARG A 122 -9.62 -4.93 -19.76
C ARG A 122 -9.21 -3.46 -19.89
N GLU A 123 -9.55 -2.66 -18.89
CA GLU A 123 -9.28 -1.22 -18.85
C GLU A 123 -8.72 -0.83 -17.49
N GLY A 124 -7.96 0.26 -17.44
CA GLY A 124 -7.43 0.80 -16.20
C GLY A 124 -7.40 2.33 -16.20
N TYR A 125 -7.63 2.90 -15.02
CA TYR A 125 -7.72 4.34 -14.82
C TYR A 125 -6.97 4.76 -13.55
N VAL A 126 -6.33 5.91 -13.61
CA VAL A 126 -5.66 6.53 -12.46
C VAL A 126 -6.31 7.88 -12.19
N LEU A 127 -6.58 8.17 -10.92
CA LEU A 127 -6.86 9.54 -10.49
C LEU A 127 -5.54 10.21 -10.08
N CYS A 128 -5.27 11.37 -10.67
CA CYS A 128 -4.04 12.14 -10.40
C CYS A 128 -4.40 13.60 -10.12
N GLY A 129 -3.64 14.28 -9.25
CA GLY A 129 -3.74 15.72 -9.09
C GLY A 129 -3.37 16.45 -10.39
N LEU A 130 -4.05 17.56 -10.69
CA LEU A 130 -3.73 18.40 -11.86
C LEU A 130 -2.43 19.19 -11.67
N ASP A 131 -2.14 19.58 -10.43
CA ASP A 131 -0.88 20.22 -10.06
C ASP A 131 -0.02 19.22 -9.27
N PRO A 132 1.06 18.68 -9.85
CA PRO A 132 1.93 17.75 -9.15
C PRO A 132 2.66 18.41 -7.97
N ALA A 133 2.77 19.75 -7.92
CA ALA A 133 3.42 20.45 -6.80
C ALA A 133 2.58 20.41 -5.52
N LEU A 134 1.25 20.30 -5.63
CA LEU A 134 0.35 20.15 -4.48
C LEU A 134 0.45 18.77 -3.80
N ILE A 135 1.25 17.85 -4.35
CA ILE A 135 1.54 16.55 -3.73
C ILE A 135 2.61 16.70 -2.63
N ALA A 136 3.38 17.80 -2.62
CA ALA A 136 4.38 18.05 -1.59
C ALA A 136 3.75 18.72 -0.35
N PRO A 137 4.03 18.24 0.88
CA PRO A 137 3.58 18.92 2.09
C PRO A 137 4.18 20.33 2.16
N THR A 138 3.34 21.35 2.34
CA THR A 138 3.72 22.77 2.38
C THR A 138 3.97 23.32 3.79
N SER A 139 3.85 22.50 4.83
CA SER A 139 4.13 22.88 6.22
C SER A 139 5.49 22.34 6.66
N PRO A 140 6.21 23.03 7.58
CA PRO A 140 7.43 22.49 8.17
C PRO A 140 7.13 21.12 8.78
N LEU A 141 7.96 20.13 8.42
CA LEU A 141 7.76 18.75 8.85
C LEU A 141 7.90 18.67 10.38
N PRO A 142 6.97 17.98 11.08
CA PRO A 142 7.03 17.90 12.53
C PRO A 142 8.29 17.14 12.97
N GLN A 143 8.88 17.54 14.09
CA GLN A 143 9.83 16.69 14.81
C GLN A 143 9.08 15.46 15.31
N LEU A 144 9.56 14.27 14.97
CA LEU A 144 8.94 13.01 15.34
C LEU A 144 9.86 12.24 16.28
N SER A 145 9.27 11.56 17.28
CA SER A 145 10.01 10.76 18.24
C SER A 145 9.20 9.52 18.65
N GLY A 146 9.88 8.41 18.88
CA GLY A 146 9.31 7.16 19.40
C GLY A 146 10.38 6.20 19.86
N THR A 147 10.07 4.93 20.03
CA THR A 147 11.03 3.92 20.51
C THR A 147 10.97 2.61 19.74
N VAL A 148 12.06 1.84 19.79
CA VAL A 148 12.11 0.46 19.30
C VAL A 148 11.38 -0.44 20.29
N ALA A 149 10.25 -1.01 19.88
CA ALA A 149 9.47 -1.94 20.68
C ALA A 149 9.98 -3.39 20.57
N ALA A 150 10.42 -3.81 19.39
CA ALA A 150 11.00 -5.13 19.16
C ALA A 150 11.86 -5.16 17.90
N ILE A 151 12.76 -6.14 17.82
CA ILE A 151 13.61 -6.39 16.65
C ILE A 151 13.43 -7.84 16.23
N ALA A 152 13.25 -8.09 14.93
CA ALA A 152 13.11 -9.43 14.38
C ALA A 152 13.91 -9.61 13.09
N LEU A 153 14.60 -10.74 12.96
CA LEU A 153 15.46 -11.05 11.81
C LEU A 153 15.06 -12.40 11.20
N ALA A 154 15.28 -12.57 9.90
CA ALA A 154 15.19 -13.88 9.27
C ALA A 154 16.36 -14.10 8.33
N GLU A 155 17.05 -15.22 8.47
CA GLU A 155 18.25 -15.54 7.67
C GLU A 155 17.93 -15.85 6.19
N ARG A 156 16.68 -16.22 5.88
CA ARG A 156 16.25 -16.66 4.53
C ARG A 156 14.91 -16.05 4.14
N ALA A 157 14.68 -15.84 2.83
CA ALA A 157 13.48 -15.22 2.23
C ALA A 157 12.14 -15.56 2.93
N THR A 158 11.80 -16.84 2.99
CA THR A 158 10.54 -17.35 3.56
C THR A 158 10.75 -18.06 4.90
N GLY A 159 11.91 -17.89 5.52
CA GLY A 159 12.20 -18.49 6.82
C GLY A 159 11.43 -17.80 7.95
N ASP A 160 11.47 -18.42 9.13
CA ASP A 160 10.88 -17.88 10.34
C ASP A 160 11.62 -16.62 10.79
N MET A 161 10.86 -15.66 11.29
CA MET A 161 11.39 -14.45 11.90
C MET A 161 11.70 -14.77 13.37
N ARG A 162 12.91 -14.43 13.83
CA ARG A 162 13.33 -14.60 15.22
C ARG A 162 13.50 -13.24 15.87
N THR A 163 12.90 -13.06 17.04
CA THR A 163 13.09 -11.86 17.85
C THR A 163 14.47 -11.85 18.48
N VAL A 164 15.11 -10.69 18.50
CA VAL A 164 16.42 -10.45 19.13
C VAL A 164 16.37 -9.17 19.95
N ASP A 165 17.23 -9.05 20.97
CA ASP A 165 17.29 -7.84 21.80
C ASP A 165 18.06 -6.69 21.12
N HIS A 166 18.97 -7.02 20.20
CA HIS A 166 19.77 -6.08 19.44
C HIS A 166 20.14 -6.65 18.06
N ALA A 167 20.44 -5.77 17.11
CA ALA A 167 20.93 -6.12 15.78
C ALA A 167 22.01 -5.13 15.31
N GLN A 168 23.05 -5.65 14.67
CA GLN A 168 24.08 -4.83 14.03
C GLN A 168 23.55 -4.30 12.71
N ALA A 169 23.43 -2.99 12.57
CA ALA A 169 23.16 -2.31 11.31
C ALA A 169 24.46 -2.04 10.56
N LEU A 170 24.42 -2.27 9.26
CA LEU A 170 25.54 -2.09 8.34
C LEU A 170 25.10 -1.14 7.22
N ALA A 171 25.85 -0.06 7.03
CA ALA A 171 25.53 0.99 6.08
C ALA A 171 25.38 0.44 4.65
N ASN A 172 24.30 0.83 3.99
CA ASN A 172 23.91 0.42 2.62
C ASN A 172 23.78 -1.10 2.43
N ARG A 173 23.56 -1.84 3.53
CA ARG A 173 23.44 -3.31 3.52
C ARG A 173 22.25 -3.79 4.34
N GLY A 174 21.94 -3.15 5.47
CA GLY A 174 20.86 -3.55 6.36
C GLY A 174 21.35 -4.24 7.64
N LEU A 175 20.50 -5.06 8.26
CA LEU A 175 20.83 -5.72 9.53
C LEU A 175 21.61 -7.02 9.33
N ASP A 176 22.73 -7.17 10.04
CA ASP A 176 23.53 -8.39 10.00
C ASP A 176 22.72 -9.61 10.44
N GLY A 177 22.86 -10.73 9.73
CA GLY A 177 22.05 -11.93 9.92
C GLY A 177 20.64 -11.87 9.31
N ASP A 178 20.20 -10.75 8.72
CA ASP A 178 18.96 -10.69 7.95
C ASP A 178 19.15 -11.05 6.47
N ARG A 179 18.12 -11.69 5.90
CA ARG A 179 18.02 -12.11 4.51
C ARG A 179 18.30 -10.98 3.52
N TYR A 180 17.88 -9.74 3.81
CA TYR A 180 18.08 -8.64 2.87
C TYR A 180 19.54 -8.15 2.88
N ALA A 181 20.20 -8.18 4.04
CA ALA A 181 21.64 -7.93 4.15
C ALA A 181 22.49 -8.99 3.47
N ALA A 182 21.99 -10.23 3.39
CA ALA A 182 22.59 -11.33 2.65
C ALA A 182 22.18 -11.39 1.16
N LYS A 183 21.39 -10.42 0.67
CA LYS A 183 20.80 -10.43 -0.70
C LYS A 183 20.04 -11.74 -1.03
N ALA A 184 19.42 -12.34 -0.02
CA ALA A 184 18.70 -13.60 -0.07
C ALA A 184 17.20 -13.44 0.24
N GLY A 185 16.67 -12.21 0.16
CA GLY A 185 15.27 -11.91 0.38
C GLY A 185 14.41 -12.10 -0.87
N THR A 186 13.12 -12.37 -0.68
CA THR A 186 12.18 -12.55 -1.81
C THR A 186 12.18 -11.38 -2.79
N PHE A 187 12.35 -10.15 -2.27
CA PHE A 187 12.32 -8.92 -3.04
C PHE A 187 13.70 -8.27 -3.18
N THR A 188 14.79 -9.04 -3.01
CA THR A 188 16.14 -8.49 -3.21
C THR A 188 16.24 -7.87 -4.61
N PRO A 189 16.65 -6.60 -4.72
CA PRO A 189 16.77 -5.94 -6.01
C PRO A 189 17.88 -6.58 -6.85
N THR A 190 17.69 -6.59 -8.16
CA THR A 190 18.69 -7.07 -9.12
C THR A 190 19.84 -6.10 -9.32
N ASP A 191 19.65 -4.84 -8.96
CA ASP A 191 20.62 -3.75 -9.05
C ASP A 191 20.93 -3.21 -7.65
N ASP A 192 22.22 -3.19 -7.30
CA ASP A 192 22.76 -2.71 -6.03
C ASP A 192 22.56 -1.19 -5.81
N THR A 193 22.15 -0.45 -6.84
CA THR A 193 21.79 0.97 -6.69
C THR A 193 20.38 1.19 -6.14
N THR A 194 19.55 0.14 -6.08
CA THR A 194 18.15 0.25 -5.66
C THR A 194 18.05 0.49 -4.15
N ARG A 195 17.32 1.55 -3.76
CA ARG A 195 17.13 1.97 -2.36
C ARG A 195 15.85 1.42 -1.72
N GLY A 196 15.80 1.41 -0.38
CA GLY A 196 14.65 1.05 0.44
C GLY A 196 14.53 -0.44 0.74
N TYR A 197 15.67 -1.12 0.90
CA TYR A 197 15.75 -2.57 1.17
C TYR A 197 16.57 -2.93 2.41
N ASP A 198 17.28 -1.96 3.01
CA ASP A 198 18.18 -2.21 4.13
C ASP A 198 17.43 -2.46 5.44
N LEU A 199 16.34 -1.72 5.66
CA LEU A 199 15.58 -1.78 6.90
C LEU A 199 14.08 -1.68 6.64
N THR A 200 13.31 -2.49 7.36
CA THR A 200 11.84 -2.42 7.36
C THR A 200 11.32 -2.19 8.77
N LEU A 201 10.39 -1.24 8.91
CA LEU A 201 9.80 -0.85 10.19
C LEU A 201 8.28 -1.00 10.14
N ILE A 202 7.63 -1.19 11.29
CA ILE A 202 6.17 -1.16 11.46
C ILE A 202 5.77 -0.66 12.84
N GLU A 203 4.65 0.03 12.94
CA GLU A 203 4.08 0.53 14.20
C GLU A 203 3.44 -0.60 15.01
N ALA A 204 3.75 -0.68 16.30
CA ALA A 204 3.10 -1.60 17.24
C ALA A 204 1.59 -1.35 17.30
N GLU A 205 1.18 -0.09 17.28
CA GLU A 205 -0.21 0.37 17.32
C GLU A 205 -1.03 -0.19 16.14
N VAL A 206 -0.40 -0.33 14.96
CA VAL A 206 -1.04 -0.95 13.81
C VAL A 206 -1.25 -2.44 14.04
N LEU A 207 -0.24 -3.15 14.55
CA LEU A 207 -0.34 -4.59 14.82
C LEU A 207 -1.36 -4.89 15.93
N ASP A 208 -1.36 -4.09 16.99
CA ASP A 208 -2.24 -4.24 18.15
C ASP A 208 -3.71 -3.94 17.80
N SER A 209 -3.96 -3.03 16.86
CA SER A 209 -5.31 -2.70 16.37
C SER A 209 -5.79 -3.58 15.22
N LEU A 210 -4.91 -4.40 14.63
CA LEU A 210 -5.25 -5.26 13.50
C LEU A 210 -5.95 -6.54 13.96
N THR A 211 -7.27 -6.57 13.79
CA THR A 211 -8.06 -7.80 13.97
C THR A 211 -8.18 -8.55 12.64
N LEU A 212 -7.66 -9.78 12.60
CA LEU A 212 -7.75 -10.69 11.46
C LEU A 212 -8.96 -11.63 11.63
N PRO A 213 -9.36 -12.39 10.57
CA PRO A 213 -10.42 -13.39 10.69
C PRO A 213 -10.24 -14.30 11.90
N GLU A 214 -11.36 -14.74 12.48
CA GLU A 214 -11.39 -15.54 13.71
C GLU A 214 -10.83 -14.81 14.95
N ALA A 215 -10.83 -13.47 14.91
CA ALA A 215 -10.31 -12.60 15.97
C ALA A 215 -8.82 -12.84 16.30
N ARG A 216 -8.06 -13.35 15.32
CA ARG A 216 -6.61 -13.51 15.45
C ARG A 216 -5.90 -12.16 15.40
N THR A 217 -4.85 -12.02 16.20
CA THR A 217 -3.90 -10.91 16.13
C THR A 217 -2.60 -11.37 15.46
N LEU A 218 -1.86 -10.42 14.89
CA LEU A 218 -0.58 -10.70 14.24
C LEU A 218 0.56 -10.39 15.23
N GLY A 219 1.36 -11.39 15.59
CA GLY A 219 2.56 -11.16 16.40
C GLY A 219 3.59 -10.28 15.69
N TYR A 220 4.45 -9.63 16.46
CA TYR A 220 5.47 -8.70 15.94
C TYR A 220 6.41 -9.34 14.92
N ALA A 221 6.90 -10.56 15.21
CA ALA A 221 7.70 -11.33 14.26
C ALA A 221 6.90 -11.76 13.01
N GLU A 222 5.60 -12.00 13.16
CA GLU A 222 4.73 -12.41 12.04
C GLU A 222 4.46 -11.28 11.04
N ALA A 223 4.64 -10.01 11.44
CA ALA A 223 4.60 -8.88 10.52
C ALA A 223 5.72 -8.91 9.47
N ARG A 224 6.77 -9.72 9.70
CA ARG A 224 7.95 -9.86 8.83
C ARG A 224 8.62 -8.51 8.53
N ARG A 225 8.74 -7.68 9.56
CA ARG A 225 9.46 -6.40 9.56
C ARG A 225 10.63 -6.50 10.53
N ASN A 226 11.68 -5.72 10.28
CA ASN A 226 12.89 -5.81 11.08
C ASN A 226 12.74 -5.13 12.43
N VAL A 227 12.08 -3.98 12.47
CA VAL A 227 11.90 -3.17 13.67
C VAL A 227 10.42 -2.90 13.87
N VAL A 228 9.92 -3.15 15.08
CA VAL A 228 8.63 -2.65 15.53
C VAL A 228 8.87 -1.38 16.33
N THR A 229 8.10 -0.34 16.05
CA THR A 229 8.22 0.98 16.70
C THR A 229 7.00 1.27 17.57
N HIS A 230 7.15 2.18 18.52
CA HIS A 230 6.05 2.68 19.35
C HIS A 230 6.09 4.21 19.41
N GLY A 231 4.91 4.85 19.37
CA GLY A 231 4.74 6.29 19.55
C GLY A 231 5.16 7.16 18.36
N LEU A 232 5.35 6.58 17.17
CA LEU A 232 5.93 7.24 16.00
C LEU A 232 5.12 6.97 14.73
N ASP A 233 4.71 8.02 14.02
CA ASP A 233 4.14 7.90 12.66
C ASP A 233 5.26 7.60 11.66
N LEU A 234 5.35 6.35 11.21
CA LEU A 234 6.37 5.90 10.27
C LEU A 234 6.13 6.42 8.85
N ASN A 235 4.88 6.69 8.47
CA ASN A 235 4.57 7.22 7.14
C ASN A 235 5.12 8.64 6.99
N ALA A 236 5.09 9.42 8.07
CA ALA A 236 5.65 10.77 8.11
C ALA A 236 7.19 10.82 8.04
N LEU A 237 7.89 9.68 8.05
CA LEU A 237 9.34 9.58 7.85
C LEU A 237 9.75 9.38 6.39
N VAL A 238 8.82 9.22 5.46
CA VAL A 238 9.15 9.10 4.02
C VAL A 238 9.84 10.37 3.53
N GLY A 239 11.02 10.20 2.92
CA GLY A 239 11.87 11.29 2.43
C GLY A 239 12.72 11.97 3.51
N ARG A 240 12.66 11.50 4.77
CA ARG A 240 13.31 12.16 5.91
C ARG A 240 14.46 11.36 6.49
N ARG A 241 15.43 12.08 7.04
CA ARG A 241 16.50 11.46 7.85
C ARG A 241 16.04 11.31 9.29
N PHE A 242 16.30 10.15 9.85
CA PHE A 242 16.00 9.87 11.25
C PHE A 242 17.09 8.97 11.83
N ARG A 243 17.14 8.90 13.15
CA ARG A 243 18.06 8.05 13.90
C ARG A 243 17.28 6.96 14.60
N VAL A 244 17.80 5.74 14.64
CA VAL A 244 17.34 4.63 15.49
C VAL A 244 18.51 4.23 16.37
N GLY A 245 18.43 4.51 17.68
CA GLY A 245 19.60 4.35 18.54
C GLY A 245 20.72 5.27 18.05
N ASN A 246 21.88 4.72 17.64
CA ASN A 246 22.97 5.51 17.03
C ASN A 246 23.08 5.35 15.51
N VAL A 247 22.11 4.68 14.88
CA VAL A 247 22.11 4.38 13.44
C VAL A 247 21.32 5.44 12.70
N GLU A 248 21.93 6.08 11.71
CA GLU A 248 21.25 7.02 10.82
C GLU A 248 20.55 6.28 9.69
N CYS A 249 19.32 6.69 9.40
CA CYS A 249 18.46 6.08 8.41
C CYS A 249 17.81 7.14 7.50
N LEU A 250 17.41 6.74 6.30
CA LEU A 250 16.58 7.55 5.39
C LEU A 250 15.30 6.79 5.08
N GLY A 251 14.14 7.38 5.39
CA GLY A 251 12.86 6.80 5.01
C GLY A 251 12.66 6.92 3.51
N GLN A 252 12.43 5.80 2.83
CA GLN A 252 12.35 5.76 1.36
C GLN A 252 10.90 5.75 0.87
N ARG A 253 10.10 4.82 1.38
CA ARG A 253 8.72 4.62 0.93
C ARG A 253 7.93 3.77 1.92
N LEU A 254 6.61 3.81 1.78
CA LEU A 254 5.72 2.92 2.52
C LEU A 254 6.04 1.45 2.20
N CYS A 255 6.02 0.61 3.23
CA CYS A 255 6.19 -0.83 3.14
C CYS A 255 4.82 -1.50 2.93
N GLU A 256 4.14 -1.11 1.86
CA GLU A 256 2.79 -1.57 1.54
C GLU A 256 2.69 -3.10 1.49
N PRO A 257 1.60 -3.68 2.00
CA PRO A 257 1.43 -5.12 2.04
C PRO A 257 1.25 -5.66 0.61
N CYS A 258 1.63 -6.92 0.41
CA CYS A 258 1.49 -7.62 -0.86
C CYS A 258 0.92 -9.02 -0.65
N SER A 259 0.43 -9.65 -1.70
CA SER A 259 -0.17 -10.99 -1.64
C SER A 259 0.80 -12.05 -1.10
N HIS A 260 2.11 -11.87 -1.32
CA HIS A 260 3.14 -12.74 -0.74
C HIS A 260 3.16 -12.70 0.79
N LEU A 261 2.94 -11.53 1.40
CA LEU A 261 2.85 -11.39 2.86
C LEU A 261 1.64 -12.14 3.40
N GLU A 262 0.47 -11.93 2.81
CA GLU A 262 -0.78 -12.58 3.23
C GLU A 262 -0.69 -14.11 3.20
N ARG A 263 -0.02 -14.67 2.17
CA ARG A 263 0.21 -16.12 2.06
C ARG A 263 1.15 -16.67 3.14
N LEU A 264 2.07 -15.85 3.67
CA LEU A 264 2.98 -16.25 4.74
C LEU A 264 2.40 -16.03 6.14
N THR A 265 1.35 -15.22 6.27
CA THR A 265 0.74 -14.88 7.56
C THR A 265 -0.67 -15.46 7.68
N THR A 266 -1.67 -14.67 7.32
CA THR A 266 -3.09 -14.96 7.48
C THR A 266 -3.87 -14.21 6.43
N LYS A 267 -4.94 -14.81 5.92
CA LYS A 267 -5.93 -14.12 5.06
C LYS A 267 -6.43 -12.84 5.74
N GLY A 268 -6.52 -11.75 4.98
CA GLY A 268 -6.98 -10.45 5.49
C GLY A 268 -5.85 -9.52 5.92
N THR A 269 -4.61 -10.01 6.09
CA THR A 269 -3.45 -9.16 6.41
C THR A 269 -3.21 -8.11 5.34
N LEU A 270 -3.42 -8.43 4.05
CA LEU A 270 -3.21 -7.46 2.98
C LEU A 270 -4.11 -6.24 3.13
N ARG A 271 -5.41 -6.49 3.29
CA ARG A 271 -6.41 -5.42 3.42
C ARG A 271 -6.25 -4.64 4.71
N GLY A 272 -5.96 -5.31 5.82
CA GLY A 272 -5.81 -4.66 7.12
C GLY A 272 -4.60 -3.72 7.22
N LEU A 273 -3.55 -3.96 6.42
CA LEU A 273 -2.31 -3.19 6.45
C LEU A 273 -2.16 -2.14 5.34
N ILE A 274 -3.19 -1.89 4.52
CA ILE A 274 -3.13 -0.84 3.48
C ILE A 274 -2.79 0.50 4.15
N HIS A 275 -1.75 1.18 3.67
CA HIS A 275 -1.18 2.43 4.23
C HIS A 275 -0.67 2.36 5.65
N ARG A 276 -0.61 1.16 6.22
CA ARG A 276 -0.19 0.91 7.60
C ARG A 276 0.82 -0.23 7.66
N GLY A 277 1.33 -0.67 6.50
CA GLY A 277 2.33 -1.74 6.39
C GLY A 277 3.73 -1.35 6.87
N GLY A 278 3.90 -0.09 7.30
CA GLY A 278 5.12 0.47 7.87
C GLY A 278 6.03 1.15 6.84
N LEU A 279 7.32 1.22 7.13
CA LEU A 279 8.30 2.00 6.36
C LEU A 279 9.43 1.11 5.82
N ARG A 280 9.87 1.39 4.60
CA ARG A 280 11.15 0.93 4.05
C ARG A 280 12.17 2.06 4.14
N ALA A 281 13.35 1.75 4.64
CA ALA A 281 14.41 2.72 4.85
C ALA A 281 15.77 2.19 4.37
N ASP A 282 16.68 3.12 4.11
CA ASP A 282 18.11 2.84 3.95
C ASP A 282 18.84 3.03 5.28
N VAL A 283 19.88 2.23 5.50
CA VAL A 283 20.80 2.39 6.63
C VAL A 283 21.99 3.20 6.14
N LEU A 284 22.23 4.37 6.73
CA LEU A 284 23.26 5.32 6.28
C LEU A 284 24.56 5.22 7.08
N SER A 285 24.51 4.73 8.31
CA SER A 285 25.69 4.54 9.17
C SER A 285 25.70 3.16 9.82
N ASP A 286 26.89 2.67 10.15
CA ASP A 286 27.04 1.46 10.96
C ASP A 286 26.66 1.73 12.42
N GLY A 287 26.13 0.73 13.10
CA GLY A 287 25.85 0.81 14.53
C GLY A 287 25.00 -0.35 15.03
N VAL A 288 24.61 -0.29 16.31
CA VAL A 288 23.74 -1.29 16.92
C VAL A 288 22.39 -0.65 17.20
N ILE A 289 21.32 -1.35 16.82
CA ILE A 289 19.95 -1.04 17.22
C ILE A 289 19.57 -2.02 18.33
N THR A 290 19.04 -1.50 19.44
CA THR A 290 18.62 -2.27 20.61
C THR A 290 17.15 -2.00 20.92
N THR A 291 16.44 -2.98 21.45
CA THR A 291 15.09 -2.77 21.97
C THR A 291 15.10 -1.67 23.04
N GLY A 292 14.17 -0.73 22.94
CA GLY A 292 14.08 0.47 23.79
C GLY A 292 14.83 1.69 23.24
N ASP A 293 15.61 1.55 22.17
CA ASP A 293 16.30 2.69 21.57
C ASP A 293 15.33 3.78 21.12
N LEU A 294 15.75 5.04 21.30
CA LEU A 294 15.04 6.21 20.80
C LEU A 294 15.08 6.24 19.27
N ILE A 295 13.95 6.61 18.67
CA ILE A 295 13.81 6.92 17.26
C ILE A 295 13.45 8.39 17.14
N GLU A 296 14.19 9.17 16.35
CA GLU A 296 13.91 10.60 16.20
C GLU A 296 14.34 11.16 14.83
N THR A 297 13.62 12.16 14.34
CA THR A 297 13.99 12.91 13.13
C THR A 297 15.21 13.79 13.37
N ILE A 298 16.13 13.84 12.41
CA ILE A 298 17.39 14.60 12.52
C ILE A 298 17.57 15.62 11.38
N ASP A 299 16.49 15.90 10.64
CA ASP A 299 16.41 16.87 9.55
C ASP A 299 15.90 18.26 9.98
#